data_AF-A0A150HUJ1-F1
#
_entry.id   AF-A0A150HUJ1-F1
#
_cell.length_a   1.000
_cell.length_b   1.000
_cell.length_c   1.000
_cell.angle_alpha   90.00
_cell.angle_beta   90.00
_cell.angle_gamma   90.00
#
_symmetry.space_group_name_H-M   'P 1'
#
loop_
_entity.id
_entity.type
_entity.pdbx_description
1 polymer ?
#
loop_
_entity_poly.entity_id
_entity_poly.type
_entity_poly.pdbx_seq_one_letter_code
_entity_poly.pdbx_strand_id
1 'polypeptide(L)'
;MTKDIELELSAHNLDCTIDALKAEFSEIIKENEVERLIELSMKLGELYAQLDFNKKLEGCVVVPDTHMLIEKKDIENWYLDESEYMWFEADGIDGYLEDIDIGEVIEVQRKEYVVTNNNPVFAAKPWDDNGNCADTWEFFESKDEAEKAAAHCKAMVEAARGGNE
;
A
#
# COMPACT_ATOMS: atom_id res chain seq x y z
N MET A 1 24.06 -14.78 30.85
CA MET A 1 22.69 -15.02 30.38
C MET A 1 22.37 -13.97 29.34
N THR A 2 21.91 -14.37 28.16
CA THR A 2 21.50 -13.46 27.09
C THR A 2 20.16 -12.81 27.47
N LYS A 3 19.95 -11.55 27.07
CA LYS A 3 18.69 -10.80 27.32
C LYS A 3 17.44 -11.59 26.93
N ASP A 4 17.54 -12.44 25.92
CA ASP A 4 16.42 -13.26 25.43
C ASP A 4 15.96 -14.30 26.46
N ILE A 5 16.88 -14.90 27.22
CA ILE A 5 16.55 -15.87 28.27
C ILE A 5 15.83 -15.21 29.44
N GLU A 6 16.17 -13.96 29.77
CA GLU A 6 15.49 -13.19 30.83
C GLU A 6 14.05 -12.82 30.41
N LEU A 7 13.85 -12.50 29.13
CA LEU A 7 12.53 -12.24 28.56
C LEU A 7 11.65 -13.50 28.55
N GLU A 8 12.19 -14.64 28.14
CA GLU A 8 11.47 -15.93 28.15
C GLU A 8 11.06 -16.35 29.56
N LEU A 9 11.96 -16.21 30.55
CA LEU A 9 11.64 -16.49 31.95
C LEU A 9 10.57 -15.54 32.51
N SER A 10 10.65 -14.26 32.14
CA SER A 10 9.64 -13.27 32.55
C SER A 10 8.28 -13.56 31.94
N ALA A 11 8.23 -13.95 30.67
CA ALA A 11 7.00 -14.34 29.98
C ALA A 11 6.37 -15.59 30.61
N HIS A 12 7.18 -16.62 30.89
CA HIS A 12 6.70 -17.84 31.54
C HIS A 12 6.11 -17.57 32.94
N ASN A 13 6.77 -16.74 33.75
CA ASN A 13 6.27 -16.37 35.07
C ASN A 13 4.94 -15.61 35.00
N LEU A 14 4.77 -14.74 34.00
CA LEU A 14 3.51 -14.05 33.76
C LEU A 14 2.40 -15.03 33.35
N ASP A 15 2.70 -16.00 32.49
CA ASP A 15 1.74 -17.01 32.04
C ASP A 15 1.23 -17.87 33.21
N CYS A 16 2.15 -18.32 34.09
CA CYS A 16 1.78 -19.03 35.31
C CYS A 16 0.94 -18.17 36.27
N THR A 17 1.22 -16.86 36.37
CA THR A 17 0.45 -15.94 37.22
C THR A 17 -0.97 -15.75 36.67
N ILE A 18 -1.11 -15.65 35.35
CA ILE A 18 -2.40 -15.56 34.67
C ILE A 18 -3.22 -16.82 34.91
N ASP A 19 -2.61 -18.00 34.81
CA ASP A 19 -3.32 -19.26 35.03
C ASP A 19 -3.75 -19.45 36.49
N ALA A 20 -2.91 -19.04 37.45
CA ALA A 20 -3.27 -19.03 38.86
C ALA A 20 -4.47 -18.10 39.13
N LEU A 21 -4.45 -16.89 38.59
CA LEU A 21 -5.55 -15.93 38.74
C LEU A 21 -6.83 -16.44 38.07
N LYS A 22 -6.74 -17.03 36.87
CA LYS A 22 -7.90 -17.65 36.20
C LYS A 22 -8.51 -18.77 37.04
N ALA A 23 -7.69 -19.61 37.67
CA ALA A 23 -8.16 -20.67 38.55
C ALA A 23 -8.86 -20.11 39.81
N GLU A 24 -8.27 -19.10 40.45
CA GLU A 24 -8.88 -18.42 41.60
C GLU A 24 -10.22 -17.76 41.24
N PHE A 25 -10.32 -17.13 40.07
CA PHE A 25 -11.57 -16.53 39.59
C PHE A 25 -12.61 -17.59 39.20
N SER A 26 -12.18 -18.73 38.65
CA SER A 26 -13.05 -19.86 38.28
C SER A 26 -13.74 -20.53 39.47
N GLU A 27 -13.18 -20.46 40.67
CA GLU A 27 -13.82 -21.02 41.88
C GLU A 27 -14.94 -20.11 42.42
N ILE A 28 -14.98 -18.84 42.01
CA ILE A 28 -15.85 -17.80 42.57
C ILE A 28 -16.88 -17.30 41.55
N ILE A 29 -16.54 -17.33 40.25
CA ILE A 29 -17.29 -16.72 39.16
C ILE A 29 -17.62 -17.80 38.13
N LYS A 30 -18.89 -17.89 37.71
CA LYS A 30 -19.29 -18.87 36.70
C LYS A 30 -18.61 -18.56 35.37
N GLU A 31 -18.30 -19.57 34.56
CA GLU A 31 -17.58 -19.43 33.28
C GLU A 31 -18.21 -18.37 32.35
N ASN A 32 -19.55 -18.25 32.36
CA ASN A 32 -20.30 -17.23 31.61
C ASN A 32 -20.09 -15.78 32.11
N GLU A 33 -19.75 -15.59 33.38
CA GLU A 33 -19.43 -14.29 33.96
C GLU A 33 -17.97 -13.89 33.64
N VAL A 34 -17.07 -14.87 33.48
CA VAL A 34 -15.70 -14.64 32.99
C VAL A 34 -15.71 -14.21 31.52
N GLU A 35 -16.47 -14.89 30.66
CA GLU A 35 -16.66 -14.47 29.26
C GLU A 35 -17.23 -13.05 29.16
N ARG A 36 -18.22 -12.73 30.00
CA ARG A 36 -18.80 -11.39 30.05
C ARG A 36 -17.80 -10.34 30.53
N LEU A 37 -16.91 -10.69 31.46
CA LEU A 37 -15.84 -9.80 31.91
C LEU A 37 -14.83 -9.52 30.78
N ILE A 38 -14.48 -10.54 30.00
CA ILE A 38 -13.62 -10.39 28.81
C ILE A 38 -14.26 -9.45 27.79
N GLU A 39 -15.53 -9.65 27.42
CA GLU A 39 -16.24 -8.74 26.52
C GLU A 39 -16.26 -7.29 27.03
N LEU A 40 -16.54 -7.10 28.33
CA LEU A 40 -16.58 -5.77 28.94
C LEU A 40 -15.19 -5.11 28.93
N SER A 41 -14.13 -5.87 29.15
CA SER A 41 -12.76 -5.37 29.09
C SER A 41 -12.35 -4.93 27.67
N MET A 42 -12.78 -5.66 26.64
CA MET A 42 -12.56 -5.28 25.24
C MET A 42 -13.30 -3.98 24.90
N LYS A 43 -14.59 -3.89 25.24
CA LYS A 43 -15.40 -2.68 25.04
C LYS A 43 -14.83 -1.47 25.78
N LEU A 44 -14.28 -1.68 26.98
CA LEU A 44 -13.63 -0.61 27.74
C LEU A 44 -12.37 -0.12 27.01
N GLY A 45 -11.57 -1.03 26.45
CA GLY A 45 -10.41 -0.69 25.62
C GLY A 45 -10.79 0.14 24.39
N GLU A 46 -11.85 -0.25 23.67
CA GLU A 46 -12.39 0.51 22.53
C GLU A 46 -12.82 1.92 22.94
N LEU A 47 -13.53 2.05 24.06
CA LEU A 47 -13.96 3.35 24.59
C LEU A 47 -12.79 4.25 24.96
N TYR A 48 -11.72 3.70 25.56
CA TYR A 48 -10.52 4.48 25.86
C TYR A 48 -9.80 4.93 24.58
N ALA A 49 -9.72 4.09 23.55
CA ALA A 49 -9.15 4.48 22.26
C ALA A 49 -9.97 5.59 21.59
N GLN A 50 -11.30 5.50 21.64
CA GLN A 50 -12.19 6.57 21.16
C GLN A 50 -12.04 7.85 21.96
N LEU A 51 -11.93 7.77 23.28
CA LEU A 51 -11.70 8.93 24.15
C LEU A 51 -10.36 9.62 23.83
N ASP A 52 -9.29 8.85 23.67
CA ASP A 52 -7.97 9.37 23.29
C ASP A 52 -8.00 10.03 21.91
N PHE A 53 -8.66 9.40 20.94
CA PHE A 53 -8.89 9.98 19.62
C PHE A 53 -9.69 11.29 19.70
N ASN A 54 -10.80 11.31 20.45
CA ASN A 54 -11.63 12.50 20.62
C ASN A 54 -10.89 13.64 21.36
N LYS A 55 -10.03 13.32 22.33
CA LYS A 55 -9.14 14.29 22.98
C LYS A 55 -8.12 14.86 22.00
N LYS A 56 -7.57 14.04 21.11
CA LYS A 56 -6.69 14.51 20.03
C LYS A 56 -7.44 15.40 19.04
N LEU A 57 -8.74 15.22 18.89
CA LEU A 57 -9.62 16.08 18.10
C LEU A 57 -10.12 17.33 18.84
N GLU A 58 -10.00 17.42 20.18
CA GLU A 58 -10.38 18.63 20.92
C GLU A 58 -9.50 19.81 20.47
N GLY A 59 -10.15 20.83 19.89
CA GLY A 59 -9.47 21.99 19.32
C GLY A 59 -9.09 21.85 17.84
N CYS A 60 -9.29 20.67 17.24
CA CYS A 60 -9.25 20.53 15.79
C CYS A 60 -10.51 21.16 15.19
N VAL A 61 -10.33 22.13 14.29
CA VAL A 61 -11.42 22.68 13.49
C VAL A 61 -11.62 21.76 12.29
N VAL A 62 -12.70 20.98 12.28
CA VAL A 62 -13.16 20.33 11.04
C VAL A 62 -13.76 21.43 10.18
N VAL A 63 -12.99 21.93 9.22
CA VAL A 63 -13.47 22.94 8.26
C VAL A 63 -14.17 22.17 7.14
N PRO A 64 -15.52 22.16 7.07
CA PRO A 64 -16.26 21.17 6.29
C PRO A 64 -16.03 21.20 4.78
N ASP A 65 -15.42 22.27 4.26
CA ASP A 65 -15.35 22.55 2.82
C ASP A 65 -13.94 22.90 2.31
N THR A 66 -12.88 22.61 3.07
CA THR A 66 -11.49 22.95 2.65
C THR A 66 -10.51 21.78 2.61
N HIS A 67 -10.89 20.62 3.15
CA HIS A 67 -10.02 19.44 3.24
C HIS A 67 -10.76 18.20 2.74
N MET A 68 -10.09 17.39 1.92
CA MET A 68 -10.59 16.07 1.51
C MET A 68 -10.07 15.00 2.47
N LEU A 69 -10.98 14.21 3.03
CA LEU A 69 -10.64 12.97 3.72
C LEU A 69 -10.42 11.88 2.67
N ILE A 70 -9.23 11.30 2.65
CA ILE A 70 -8.83 10.23 1.74
C ILE A 70 -8.54 9.00 2.58
N GLU A 71 -9.08 7.85 2.19
CA GLU A 71 -8.76 6.61 2.87
C GLU A 71 -7.31 6.24 2.58
N LYS A 72 -6.59 5.75 3.60
CA LYS A 72 -5.16 5.40 3.46
C LYS A 72 -4.90 4.39 2.33
N LYS A 73 -5.87 3.53 2.01
CA LYS A 73 -5.78 2.56 0.90
C LYS A 73 -5.72 3.21 -0.48
N ASP A 74 -6.15 4.47 -0.60
CA ASP A 74 -6.15 5.25 -1.85
C ASP A 74 -4.90 6.16 -1.93
N ILE A 75 -3.90 5.91 -1.08
CA ILE A 75 -2.61 6.61 -1.07
C ILE A 75 -1.52 5.58 -1.38
N GLU A 76 -0.81 5.81 -2.47
CA GLU A 76 0.31 4.97 -2.90
C GLU A 76 1.66 5.62 -2.58
N ASN A 77 2.63 4.79 -2.23
CA ASN A 77 4.01 5.22 -2.02
C ASN A 77 4.84 4.93 -3.26
N TRP A 78 5.58 5.93 -3.69
CA TRP A 78 6.49 5.87 -4.82
C TRP A 78 7.88 6.31 -4.37
N TYR A 79 8.90 5.69 -4.92
CA TYR A 79 10.29 5.84 -4.53
C TYR A 79 11.12 6.27 -5.74
N LEU A 80 12.07 7.18 -5.53
CA LEU A 80 12.91 7.68 -6.61
C LEU A 80 14.11 6.74 -6.82
N ASP A 81 14.22 6.21 -8.03
CA ASP A 81 15.49 5.76 -8.56
C ASP A 81 16.25 6.98 -9.08
N GLU A 82 17.28 7.40 -8.35
CA GLU A 82 18.09 8.57 -8.71
C GLU A 82 18.98 8.33 -9.94
N SER A 83 19.27 7.07 -10.26
CA SER A 83 20.11 6.71 -11.40
C SER A 83 19.35 6.84 -12.72
N GLU A 84 18.06 6.48 -12.71
CA GLU A 84 17.17 6.58 -13.87
C GLU A 84 16.32 7.86 -13.87
N TYR A 85 16.33 8.62 -12.78
CA TYR A 85 15.46 9.78 -12.55
C TYR A 85 13.97 9.45 -12.69
N MET A 86 13.58 8.23 -12.30
CA MET A 86 12.22 7.72 -12.41
C MET A 86 11.66 7.33 -11.03
N TRP A 87 10.34 7.49 -10.87
CA TRP A 87 9.65 7.08 -9.66
C TRP A 87 9.02 5.71 -9.90
N PHE A 88 9.22 4.79 -8.96
CA PHE A 88 8.67 3.45 -9.01
C PHE A 88 7.85 3.13 -7.76
N GLU A 89 6.87 2.24 -7.90
CA GLU A 89 6.23 1.58 -6.78
C GLU A 89 7.24 0.75 -5.96
N ALA A 90 6.82 0.33 -4.77
CA ALA A 90 7.69 -0.39 -3.83
C ALA A 90 8.40 -1.61 -4.44
N ASP A 91 7.70 -2.38 -5.28
CA ASP A 91 8.24 -3.59 -5.93
C ASP A 91 9.00 -3.25 -7.23
N GLY A 92 8.85 -2.04 -7.76
CA GLY A 92 9.48 -1.61 -9.02
C GLY A 92 10.88 -1.02 -8.84
N ILE A 93 11.18 -0.48 -7.65
CA ILE A 93 12.49 0.11 -7.35
C ILE A 93 13.58 -0.93 -7.04
N ASP A 94 13.26 -2.23 -7.06
CA ASP A 94 14.18 -3.32 -6.73
C ASP A 94 15.52 -3.22 -7.47
N GLY A 95 15.51 -2.80 -8.74
CA GLY A 95 16.73 -2.62 -9.53
C GLY A 95 17.68 -1.54 -8.97
N TYR A 96 17.14 -0.45 -8.42
CA TYR A 96 17.96 0.58 -7.78
C TYR A 96 18.55 0.12 -6.44
N LEU A 97 17.84 -0.76 -5.74
CA LEU A 97 18.22 -1.25 -4.42
C LEU A 97 19.09 -2.52 -4.47
N GLU A 98 19.33 -3.08 -5.66
CA GLU A 98 20.01 -4.37 -5.82
C GLU A 98 21.46 -4.37 -5.33
N ASP A 99 22.10 -3.20 -5.34
CA ASP A 99 23.51 -3.01 -4.98
C ASP A 99 23.75 -2.72 -3.49
N ILE A 100 22.70 -2.73 -2.64
CA ILE A 100 22.84 -2.45 -1.20
C ILE A 100 23.47 -3.63 -0.48
N ASP A 101 24.58 -3.40 0.21
CA ASP A 101 25.27 -4.44 0.97
C ASP A 101 24.51 -4.83 2.26
N ILE A 102 24.73 -6.07 2.74
CA ILE A 102 24.13 -6.54 4.00
C ILE A 102 24.58 -5.64 5.16
N GLY A 103 23.63 -4.93 5.75
CA GLY A 103 23.86 -4.01 6.87
C GLY A 103 24.14 -2.56 6.45
N GLU A 104 24.16 -2.28 5.15
CA GLU A 104 24.18 -0.92 4.61
C GLU A 104 22.79 -0.28 4.71
N VAL A 105 22.78 1.03 4.93
CA VAL A 105 21.57 1.84 4.99
C VAL A 105 21.77 3.02 4.05
N ILE A 106 20.90 3.11 3.06
CA ILE A 106 20.84 4.24 2.14
C ILE A 106 19.58 5.08 2.40
N GLU A 107 19.64 6.36 2.02
CA GLU A 107 18.48 7.23 1.98
C GLU A 107 17.76 7.04 0.64
N VAL A 108 16.43 6.88 0.67
CA VAL A 108 15.59 6.77 -0.53
C VAL A 108 14.49 7.81 -0.42
N GLN A 109 14.36 8.66 -1.44
CA GLN A 109 13.30 9.66 -1.48
C GLN A 109 11.94 8.97 -1.72
N ARG A 110 10.94 9.36 -0.93
CA ARG A 110 9.56 8.85 -1.03
C ARG A 110 8.57 9.98 -1.34
N LYS A 111 7.62 9.71 -2.24
CA LYS A 111 6.41 10.51 -2.45
C LYS A 111 5.17 9.68 -2.17
N GLU A 112 4.13 10.37 -1.72
CA GLU A 112 2.79 9.83 -1.57
C GLU A 112 1.89 10.43 -2.64
N TYR A 113 1.23 9.59 -3.42
CA TYR A 113 0.25 10.00 -4.42
C TYR A 113 -1.14 9.54 -4.02
N VAL A 114 -2.10 10.45 -4.16
CA VAL A 114 -3.52 10.14 -3.98
C VAL A 114 -4.03 9.57 -5.29
N VAL A 115 -4.52 8.33 -5.25
CA VAL A 115 -5.12 7.67 -6.41
C VAL A 115 -6.55 8.19 -6.56
N THR A 116 -6.73 9.21 -7.39
CA THR A 116 -8.06 9.79 -7.66
C THR A 116 -8.81 9.11 -8.80
N ASN A 117 -8.11 8.33 -9.63
CA ASN A 117 -8.67 7.63 -10.78
C ASN A 117 -7.83 6.39 -11.09
N ASN A 118 -8.45 5.21 -11.14
CA ASN A 118 -7.81 3.94 -11.50
C ASN A 118 -8.52 3.29 -12.70
N ASN A 119 -9.06 4.11 -13.60
CA ASN A 119 -9.69 3.61 -14.81
C ASN A 119 -8.63 3.00 -15.74
N PRO A 120 -8.82 1.76 -16.22
CA PRO A 120 -7.88 1.15 -17.14
C PRO A 120 -7.88 1.92 -18.47
N VAL A 121 -6.69 2.23 -18.96
CA VAL A 121 -6.46 2.75 -20.31
C VAL A 121 -5.96 1.64 -21.23
N PHE A 122 -6.08 1.85 -22.54
CA PHE A 122 -5.59 0.93 -23.56
C PHE A 122 -4.28 1.47 -24.13
N ALA A 123 -3.37 0.59 -24.55
CA ALA A 123 -2.10 1.01 -25.17
C ALA A 123 -1.94 0.39 -26.57
N ALA A 124 -1.48 1.19 -27.52
CA ALA A 124 -1.15 0.73 -28.86
C ALA A 124 0.01 1.54 -29.45
N LYS A 125 0.74 0.98 -30.41
CA LYS A 125 1.75 1.71 -31.19
C LYS A 125 1.08 2.38 -32.40
N PRO A 126 1.02 3.71 -32.47
CA PRO A 126 0.50 4.40 -33.64
C PRO A 126 1.51 4.46 -34.78
N TRP A 127 1.05 4.96 -35.91
CA TRP A 127 1.92 5.41 -37.00
C TRP A 127 2.36 6.84 -36.70
N ASP A 128 3.65 7.12 -36.79
CA ASP A 128 4.22 8.42 -36.46
C ASP A 128 4.17 9.40 -37.65
N ASP A 129 4.40 10.68 -37.34
CA ASP A 129 4.44 11.76 -38.34
C ASP A 129 5.66 11.67 -39.27
N ASN A 130 6.65 10.84 -38.94
CA ASN A 130 7.83 10.60 -39.76
C ASN A 130 7.59 9.51 -40.82
N GLY A 131 6.39 8.92 -40.86
CA GLY A 131 6.05 7.88 -41.82
C GLY A 131 6.57 6.50 -41.40
N ASN A 132 6.64 6.20 -40.11
CA ASN A 132 7.06 4.92 -39.55
C ASN A 132 6.12 4.46 -38.41
N CYS A 133 6.32 3.23 -37.95
CA CYS A 133 5.72 2.79 -36.69
C CYS A 133 6.43 3.49 -35.52
N ALA A 134 5.66 4.03 -34.57
CA ALA A 134 6.23 4.69 -33.41
C ALA A 134 7.14 3.74 -32.59
N ASP A 135 8.27 4.29 -32.12
CA ASP A 135 9.22 3.56 -31.28
C ASP A 135 8.60 3.22 -29.91
N THR A 136 7.67 4.04 -29.43
CA THR A 136 6.94 3.88 -28.16
C THR A 136 5.44 3.67 -28.38
N TRP A 137 4.75 3.17 -27.36
CA TRP A 137 3.29 3.09 -27.34
C TRP A 137 2.67 4.43 -26.90
N GLU A 138 1.39 4.62 -27.23
CA GLU A 138 0.54 5.69 -26.71
C GLU A 138 -0.65 5.09 -25.96
N PHE A 139 -1.25 5.88 -25.06
CA PHE A 139 -2.44 5.52 -24.31
C PHE A 139 -3.71 6.05 -24.95
N PHE A 140 -4.80 5.27 -24.83
CA PHE A 140 -6.11 5.55 -25.39
C PHE A 140 -7.19 5.31 -24.33
N GLU A 141 -8.16 6.20 -24.25
CA GLU A 141 -9.30 6.10 -23.32
C GLU A 141 -10.28 4.98 -23.72
N SER A 142 -10.28 4.58 -24.99
CA SER A 142 -11.17 3.54 -25.50
C SER A 142 -10.42 2.45 -26.26
N LYS A 143 -10.93 1.22 -26.13
CA LYS A 143 -10.39 0.06 -26.85
C LYS A 143 -10.48 0.23 -28.36
N ASP A 144 -11.61 0.75 -28.84
CA ASP A 144 -11.86 0.95 -30.27
C ASP A 144 -10.84 1.92 -30.91
N GLU A 145 -10.42 2.96 -30.20
CA GLU A 145 -9.39 3.89 -30.68
C GLU A 145 -8.00 3.24 -30.71
N ALA A 146 -7.64 2.52 -29.65
CA ALA A 146 -6.39 1.76 -29.62
C ALA A 146 -6.31 0.72 -30.75
N GLU A 147 -7.41 -0.01 -31.00
CA GLU A 147 -7.49 -1.00 -32.08
C GLU A 147 -7.41 -0.35 -33.46
N LYS A 148 -8.03 0.82 -33.66
CA LYS A 148 -7.89 1.60 -34.90
C LYS A 148 -6.45 2.07 -35.12
N ALA A 149 -5.79 2.59 -34.08
CA ALA A 149 -4.41 3.03 -34.16
C ALA A 149 -3.47 1.85 -34.49
N ALA A 150 -3.63 0.72 -33.81
CA ALA A 150 -2.87 -0.51 -34.05
C ALA A 150 -3.10 -1.06 -35.47
N ALA A 151 -4.36 -1.13 -35.92
CA ALA A 151 -4.70 -1.61 -37.26
C ALA A 151 -4.15 -0.69 -38.36
N HIS A 152 -4.25 0.63 -38.18
CA HIS A 152 -3.68 1.61 -39.10
C HIS A 152 -2.16 1.46 -39.19
N CYS A 153 -1.47 1.41 -38.05
CA CYS A 153 -0.02 1.24 -38.02
C CYS A 153 0.41 -0.07 -38.70
N LYS A 154 -0.28 -1.19 -38.41
CA LYS A 154 -0.03 -2.48 -39.07
C LYS A 154 -0.21 -2.39 -40.59
N ALA A 155 -1.30 -1.78 -41.06
CA ALA A 155 -1.58 -1.63 -42.49
C ALA A 155 -0.50 -0.81 -43.20
N MET A 156 0.00 0.25 -42.56
CA MET A 156 1.08 1.09 -43.12
C MET A 156 2.42 0.34 -43.19
N VAL A 157 2.77 -0.45 -42.16
CA VAL A 157 3.96 -1.32 -42.20
C VAL A 157 3.86 -2.37 -43.32
N GLU A 158 2.69 -2.98 -43.49
CA GLU A 158 2.46 -3.97 -44.56
C GLU A 158 2.54 -3.33 -45.95
N ALA A 159 1.95 -2.14 -46.15
CA ALA A 159 2.04 -1.40 -47.41
C ALA A 159 3.48 -0.99 -47.74
N ALA A 160 4.26 -0.54 -46.76
CA ALA A 160 5.67 -0.20 -46.94
C ALA A 160 6.53 -1.40 -47.34
N ARG A 161 6.15 -2.62 -46.94
CA ARG A 161 6.81 -3.87 -47.34
C ARG A 161 6.39 -4.36 -48.72
N GLY A 162 5.12 -4.16 -49.10
CA GLY A 162 4.56 -4.60 -50.39
C GLY A 162 4.93 -3.72 -51.59
N GLY A 163 5.42 -2.50 -51.38
CA GLY A 163 5.88 -1.60 -52.46
C GLY A 163 7.28 -1.90 -53.00
N ASN A 164 7.93 -2.97 -52.54
CA ASN A 164 9.29 -3.38 -52.92
C ASN A 164 9.33 -4.66 -53.80
N GLU A 165 8.19 -5.09 -54.35
CA GLU A 165 8.08 -6.09 -55.43
C GLU A 165 7.77 -5.42 -56.78
#